data_AF-A0A815X6K2-F1
#
_entry.id   AF-A0A815X6K2-F1
#
_cell.length_a   1.000
_cell.length_b   1.000
_cell.length_c   1.000
_cell.angle_alpha   90.00
_cell.angle_beta   90.00
_cell.angle_gamma   90.00
#
_symmetry.space_group_name_H-M   'P 1'
#
loop_
_entity.id
_entity.type
_entity.pdbx_description
1 polymer ?
#
loop_
_entity_poly.entity_id
_entity_poly.type
_entity_poly.pdbx_seq_one_letter_code
_entity_poly.pdbx_strand_id
1 'polypeptide(L)'
;VSKYVDHVYEQSNAHLIQMCKNLKSFCVVVDSWTEHFTGINYCGIALRFVDDDYKLWSFILGCYPYDAPSHSAVHFRTFVDNKLQEYNLQLDISKFVVSDNEPKMLAAFRDKCTRIGCSDHYLNKQLQHGFESPTIHVNKNTVEKVNCEAAQKTFRQVKQLVTDVRRSHRRQQLSMKLQIYSQTRFSGAMIMLDIFRKVFYELPLVIINSNLMDIYNSIDKLSLDDICQFLGPFDEVINTLSEDKRPSLHSVIPLRQCLINMCAIGDDDSTAVAELKVFLAHRIKSAWLITTEHKLATILHPKMKNFENSPDEKDSAISELKLAFDKELSISSSSICLLNSNQDMSLSLSGQNTNGTTLSSKNKSLLTQCFDNVSNVCVKPPNQYQEIDDYLNISDNYNYVYHENDDIDVLSYWKEKKINFPHWRL
;
A
#
# COMPACT_ATOMS: atom_id res chain seq x y z
N VAL A 1 37.51 9.42 5.18
CA VAL A 1 36.23 8.77 4.84
C VAL A 1 35.05 9.44 5.55
N SER A 2 35.00 9.53 6.89
CA SER A 2 33.84 10.17 7.57
C SER A 2 33.60 11.62 7.12
N LYS A 3 34.59 12.52 7.17
CA LYS A 3 34.41 13.92 6.72
C LYS A 3 33.91 14.09 5.28
N TYR A 4 34.26 13.17 4.39
CA TYR A 4 33.77 13.21 3.00
C TYR A 4 32.32 12.75 2.92
N VAL A 5 31.97 11.68 3.64
CA VAL A 5 30.58 11.22 3.77
C VAL A 5 29.71 12.30 4.42
N ASP A 6 30.20 12.94 5.49
CA ASP A 6 29.52 14.03 6.19
C ASP A 6 29.26 15.20 5.23
N HIS A 7 30.26 15.61 4.44
CA HIS A 7 30.11 16.70 3.47
C HIS A 7 29.11 16.37 2.34
N VAL A 8 29.19 15.17 1.76
CA VAL A 8 28.26 14.73 0.71
C VAL A 8 26.84 14.61 1.27
N TYR A 9 26.70 14.12 2.51
CA TYR A 9 25.44 14.07 3.21
C TYR A 9 24.86 15.47 3.43
N GLU A 10 25.64 16.42 3.96
CA GLU A 10 25.20 17.79 4.20
C GLU A 10 24.71 18.46 2.90
N GLN A 11 25.45 18.30 1.80
CA GLN A 11 25.06 18.83 0.49
C GLN A 11 23.76 18.19 -0.03
N SER A 12 23.67 16.87 0.05
CA SER A 12 22.50 16.11 -0.42
C SER A 12 21.26 16.41 0.43
N ASN A 13 21.45 16.54 1.74
CA ASN A 13 20.41 16.88 2.70
C ASN A 13 19.90 18.31 2.48
N ALA A 14 20.79 19.29 2.26
CA ALA A 14 20.40 20.65 1.92
C ALA A 14 19.58 20.71 0.62
N HIS A 15 19.94 19.90 -0.38
CA HIS A 15 19.16 19.78 -1.62
C HIS A 15 17.77 19.18 -1.35
N LEU A 16 17.69 18.09 -0.58
CA LEU A 16 16.42 17.47 -0.21
C LEU A 16 15.50 18.42 0.57
N ILE A 17 16.03 19.14 1.56
CA ILE A 17 15.27 20.16 2.32
C ILE A 17 14.71 21.22 1.36
N GLN A 18 15.48 21.63 0.34
CA GLN A 18 15.03 22.58 -0.65
C GLN A 18 13.92 22.02 -1.55
N MET A 19 14.01 20.73 -1.94
CA MET A 19 12.94 20.04 -2.68
C MET A 19 11.65 19.97 -1.85
N CYS A 20 11.76 19.67 -0.55
CA CYS A 20 10.61 19.48 0.34
C CYS A 20 9.76 20.74 0.56
N LYS A 21 10.35 21.96 0.46
CA LYS A 21 9.65 23.23 0.75
C LYS A 21 8.34 23.43 -0.01
N ASN A 22 8.22 22.87 -1.22
CA ASN A 22 7.08 23.10 -2.11
C ASN A 22 6.29 21.81 -2.39
N LEU A 23 6.55 20.72 -1.67
CA LEU A 23 5.83 19.46 -1.88
C LEU A 23 4.37 19.59 -1.46
N LYS A 24 3.47 19.59 -2.45
CA LYS A 24 2.01 19.64 -2.23
C LYS A 24 1.44 18.30 -1.80
N SER A 25 1.92 17.22 -2.40
CA SER A 25 1.48 15.85 -2.12
C SER A 25 2.69 14.99 -1.80
N PHE A 26 2.61 14.25 -0.70
CA PHE A 26 3.63 13.30 -0.29
C PHE A 26 3.03 12.25 0.66
N CYS A 27 3.73 11.14 0.76
CA CYS A 27 3.49 10.09 1.72
C CYS A 27 4.73 9.87 2.59
N VAL A 28 4.53 9.62 3.87
CA VAL A 28 5.59 9.23 4.79
C VAL A 28 5.43 7.76 5.15
N VAL A 29 6.50 6.98 5.01
CA VAL A 29 6.56 5.60 5.53
C VAL A 29 7.27 5.64 6.87
N VAL A 30 6.64 5.10 7.90
CA VAL A 30 7.18 5.06 9.27
C VAL A 30 7.24 3.61 9.75
N ASP A 31 8.44 3.17 10.10
CA ASP A 31 8.71 1.86 10.69
C ASP A 31 9.33 2.06 12.09
N SER A 32 8.87 1.31 13.08
CA SER A 32 9.40 1.38 14.45
C SER A 32 9.69 -0.01 14.98
N TRP A 33 10.87 -0.17 15.59
CA TRP A 33 11.24 -1.42 16.26
C TRP A 33 12.06 -1.16 17.51
N THR A 34 12.10 -2.14 18.41
CA THR A 34 13.00 -2.17 19.56
C THR A 34 14.15 -3.11 19.23
N GLU A 35 15.38 -2.62 19.30
CA GLU A 35 16.57 -3.43 19.16
C GLU A 35 16.76 -4.27 20.44
N HIS A 36 16.75 -5.59 20.32
CA HIS A 36 16.63 -6.49 21.46
C HIS A 36 17.88 -6.49 22.36
N PHE A 37 19.08 -6.28 21.83
CA PHE A 37 20.32 -6.37 22.62
C PHE A 37 20.54 -5.13 23.49
N THR A 38 20.23 -3.95 22.97
CA THR A 38 20.43 -2.65 23.62
C THR A 38 19.16 -2.13 24.29
N GLY A 39 17.98 -2.63 23.89
CA GLY A 39 16.69 -2.11 24.31
C GLY A 39 16.33 -0.75 23.70
N ILE A 40 17.15 -0.24 22.78
CA ILE A 40 16.94 1.07 22.15
C ILE A 40 15.80 0.97 21.13
N ASN A 41 14.86 1.92 21.19
CA ASN A 41 13.84 2.04 20.17
C ASN A 41 14.37 2.86 18.99
N TYR A 42 14.12 2.36 17.79
CA TYR A 42 14.45 3.02 16.55
C TYR A 42 13.20 3.32 15.74
N CYS A 43 13.23 4.44 15.03
CA CYS A 43 12.20 4.87 14.10
C CYS A 43 12.85 5.19 12.75
N GLY A 44 12.50 4.41 11.73
CA GLY A 44 12.81 4.70 10.34
C GLY A 44 11.72 5.61 9.75
N ILE A 45 12.13 6.71 9.12
CA ILE A 45 11.22 7.62 8.42
C ILE A 45 11.70 7.73 6.97
N ALA A 46 10.80 7.47 6.03
CA ALA A 46 11.05 7.65 4.60
C ALA A 46 9.97 8.53 3.98
N LEU A 47 10.37 9.35 3.01
CA LEU A 47 9.53 10.24 2.23
C LEU A 47 9.32 9.65 0.83
N ARG A 48 8.07 9.67 0.38
CA ARG A 48 7.64 9.26 -0.95
C ARG A 48 6.83 10.37 -1.60
N PHE A 49 7.14 10.72 -2.85
CA PHE A 49 6.31 11.63 -3.65
C PHE A 49 6.56 11.39 -5.14
N VAL A 50 5.62 11.82 -5.96
CA VAL A 50 5.75 11.87 -7.41
C VAL A 50 5.95 13.33 -7.81
N ASP A 51 6.92 13.60 -8.68
CA ASP A 51 7.15 14.95 -9.20
C ASP A 51 6.32 15.25 -10.47
N ASP A 52 6.39 16.48 -10.97
CA ASP A 52 5.69 16.91 -12.19
C ASP A 52 6.15 16.16 -13.47
N ASP A 53 7.28 15.46 -13.38
CA ASP A 53 7.83 14.59 -14.41
C ASP A 53 7.36 13.14 -14.31
N TYR A 54 6.42 12.85 -13.40
CA TYR A 54 5.90 11.52 -13.10
C TYR A 54 7.00 10.56 -12.63
N LYS A 55 8.01 11.08 -11.93
CA LYS A 55 9.04 10.24 -11.31
C LYS A 55 8.72 10.03 -9.85
N LEU A 56 8.70 8.75 -9.43
CA LEU A 56 8.63 8.39 -8.02
C LEU A 56 9.98 8.65 -7.34
N TRP A 57 9.95 9.48 -6.31
CA TRP A 57 11.07 9.69 -5.42
C TRP A 57 10.88 8.93 -4.10
N SER A 58 11.95 8.27 -3.69
CA SER A 58 12.04 7.53 -2.43
C SER A 58 13.29 8.00 -1.68
N PHE A 59 13.08 8.67 -0.53
CA PHE A 59 14.17 9.13 0.31
C PHE A 59 14.02 8.57 1.71
N ILE A 60 15.07 7.93 2.21
CA ILE A 60 15.17 7.62 3.65
C ILE A 60 15.61 8.90 4.34
N LEU A 61 14.70 9.53 5.09
CA LEU A 61 15.01 10.74 5.86
C LEU A 61 15.92 10.40 7.03
N GLY A 62 15.80 9.19 7.58
CA GLY A 62 16.76 8.66 8.54
C GLY A 62 16.24 7.49 9.35
N CYS A 63 17.14 6.92 10.12
CA CYS A 63 16.86 5.95 11.17
C CYS A 63 17.32 6.56 12.49
N TYR A 64 16.36 6.85 13.35
CA TYR A 64 16.57 7.66 14.52
C TYR A 64 16.35 6.84 15.79
N PRO A 65 17.30 6.81 16.73
CA PRO A 65 17.00 6.34 18.07
C PRO A 65 16.04 7.33 18.71
N TYR A 66 15.08 6.84 19.48
CA TYR A 66 14.21 7.68 20.28
C TYR A 66 14.02 7.09 21.67
N ASP A 67 14.07 7.96 22.67
CA ASP A 67 13.71 7.60 24.02
C ASP A 67 12.19 7.66 24.14
N ALA A 68 11.59 6.57 24.60
CA ALA A 68 10.14 6.45 24.76
C ALA A 68 9.83 6.15 26.23
N PRO A 69 10.09 7.09 27.17
CA PRO A 69 9.84 6.87 28.58
C PRO A 69 8.36 6.54 28.86
N SER A 70 7.46 6.97 27.97
CA SER A 70 6.18 6.32 27.78
C SER A 70 6.11 5.80 26.35
N HIS A 71 5.76 4.53 26.16
CA HIS A 71 5.40 3.96 24.86
C HIS A 71 4.08 4.54 24.32
N SER A 72 3.79 5.82 24.61
CA SER A 72 2.55 6.47 24.24
C SER A 72 2.58 6.91 22.78
N ALA A 73 1.43 6.72 22.12
CA ALA A 73 1.22 7.11 20.73
C ALA A 73 1.43 8.62 20.50
N VAL A 74 1.11 9.45 21.50
CA VAL A 74 1.25 10.91 21.42
C VAL A 74 2.73 11.32 21.37
N HIS A 75 3.57 10.77 22.24
CA HIS A 75 5.01 11.07 22.21
C HIS A 75 5.65 10.59 20.91
N PHE A 76 5.27 9.41 20.44
CA PHE A 76 5.74 8.90 19.16
C PHE A 76 5.34 9.81 18.00
N ARG A 77 4.08 10.29 17.97
CA ARG A 77 3.62 11.22 16.95
C ARG A 77 4.39 12.54 16.99
N THR A 78 4.56 13.14 18.16
CA THR A 78 5.35 14.38 18.33
C THR A 78 6.78 14.20 17.86
N PHE A 79 7.39 13.05 18.17
CA PHE A 79 8.74 12.73 17.70
C PHE A 79 8.82 12.70 16.16
N VAL A 80 7.88 12.02 15.50
CA VAL A 80 7.84 11.94 14.03
C VAL A 80 7.58 13.33 13.43
N ASP A 81 6.63 14.09 13.97
CA ASP A 81 6.32 15.44 13.49
C ASP A 81 7.54 16.38 13.60
N ASN A 82 8.28 16.33 14.72
CA ASN A 82 9.52 17.10 14.88
C ASN A 82 10.57 16.72 13.84
N LYS A 83 10.70 15.43 13.51
CA LYS A 83 11.65 14.97 12.48
C LYS A 83 11.22 15.40 11.08
N LEU A 84 9.94 15.44 10.78
CA LEU A 84 9.43 15.95 9.51
C LEU A 84 9.63 17.47 9.38
N GLN A 85 9.49 18.22 10.47
CA GLN A 85 9.72 19.67 10.50
C GLN A 85 11.16 20.05 10.13
N GLU A 86 12.16 19.21 10.43
CA GLU A 86 13.56 19.42 10.00
C GLU A 86 13.68 19.51 8.46
N TYR A 87 12.72 18.92 7.72
CA TYR A 87 12.64 18.94 6.26
C TYR A 87 11.58 19.91 5.71
N ASN A 88 10.99 20.77 6.55
CA ASN A 88 9.83 21.61 6.21
C ASN A 88 8.59 20.79 5.78
N LEU A 89 8.45 19.57 6.30
CA LEU A 89 7.30 18.71 6.04
C LEU A 89 6.35 18.75 7.23
N GLN A 90 5.06 18.72 6.95
CA GLN A 90 4.01 18.66 7.97
C GLN A 90 2.91 17.70 7.53
N LEU A 91 2.54 16.79 8.43
CA LEU A 91 1.37 15.94 8.23
C LEU A 91 0.09 16.72 8.52
N ASP A 92 -0.87 16.62 7.60
CA ASP A 92 -2.23 17.12 7.73
C ASP A 92 -3.22 16.12 7.10
N ILE A 93 -4.52 16.42 7.13
CA ILE A 93 -5.59 15.54 6.62
C ILE A 93 -5.49 15.18 5.12
N SER A 94 -4.68 15.90 4.34
CA SER A 94 -4.42 15.63 2.93
C SER A 94 -3.17 14.77 2.70
N LYS A 95 -2.39 14.50 3.75
CA LYS A 95 -1.13 13.75 3.66
C LYS A 95 -1.31 12.31 4.12
N PHE A 96 -0.50 11.44 3.56
CA PHE A 96 -0.58 10.01 3.80
C PHE A 96 0.57 9.51 4.67
N VAL A 97 0.27 8.58 5.57
CA VAL A 97 1.27 7.85 6.35
C VAL A 97 1.07 6.35 6.16
N VAL A 98 2.12 5.63 5.75
CA VAL A 98 2.15 4.17 5.77
C VAL A 98 2.89 3.73 7.03
N SER A 99 2.25 2.85 7.81
CA SER A 99 2.83 2.28 9.03
C SER A 99 2.28 0.89 9.28
N ASP A 100 2.96 0.10 10.13
CA ASP A 100 2.40 -1.16 10.61
C ASP A 100 1.05 -0.97 11.35
N ASN A 101 0.43 -2.08 11.71
CA ASN A 101 -0.87 -2.10 12.39
C ASN A 101 -0.74 -2.29 13.91
N GLU A 102 0.42 -1.98 14.50
CA GLU A 102 0.57 -2.02 15.95
C GLU A 102 -0.31 -0.96 16.63
N PRO A 103 -0.90 -1.25 17.81
CA PRO A 103 -1.81 -0.32 18.49
C PRO A 103 -1.23 1.09 18.70
N LYS A 104 0.07 1.18 18.94
CA LYS A 104 0.80 2.45 19.08
C LYS A 104 0.75 3.27 17.78
N MET A 105 1.05 2.66 16.63
CA MET A 105 1.04 3.31 15.32
C MET A 105 -0.37 3.72 14.91
N LEU A 106 -1.35 2.82 15.13
CA LEU A 106 -2.77 3.11 14.91
C LEU A 106 -3.25 4.32 15.70
N ALA A 107 -2.82 4.46 16.96
CA ALA A 107 -3.19 5.59 17.79
C ALA A 107 -2.42 6.87 17.42
N ALA A 108 -1.15 6.78 17.00
CA ALA A 108 -0.31 7.93 16.69
C ALA A 108 -0.73 8.66 15.40
N PHE A 109 -1.23 7.89 14.43
CA PHE A 109 -1.64 8.40 13.11
C PHE A 109 -3.15 8.33 12.89
N ARG A 110 -3.92 8.23 13.98
CA ARG A 110 -5.39 8.23 13.91
C ARG A 110 -5.92 9.57 13.40
N ASP A 111 -5.29 10.66 13.84
CA ASP A 111 -5.75 12.02 13.61
C ASP A 111 -4.74 12.80 12.76
N LYS A 112 -5.24 13.80 12.02
CA LYS A 112 -4.45 14.78 11.25
C LYS A 112 -3.59 14.19 10.12
N CYS A 113 -3.93 13.01 9.60
CA CYS A 113 -3.41 12.44 8.36
C CYS A 113 -4.24 11.22 7.97
N THR A 114 -4.11 10.78 6.72
CA THR A 114 -4.68 9.51 6.26
C THR A 114 -3.66 8.40 6.44
N ARG A 115 -3.97 7.41 7.29
CA ARG A 115 -3.08 6.28 7.55
C ARG A 115 -3.43 5.06 6.71
N ILE A 116 -2.45 4.52 6.01
CA ILE A 116 -2.54 3.26 5.27
C ILE A 116 -1.76 2.19 6.05
N GLY A 117 -2.38 1.01 6.24
CA GLY A 117 -1.74 -0.11 6.91
C GLY A 117 -0.73 -0.83 5.99
N CYS A 118 0.43 -1.13 6.54
CA CYS A 118 1.50 -1.83 5.83
C CYS A 118 1.08 -3.28 5.52
N SER A 119 0.89 -3.60 4.23
CA SER A 119 0.32 -4.87 3.78
C SER A 119 1.30 -6.05 3.91
N ASP A 120 2.57 -5.84 3.61
CA ASP A 120 3.63 -6.83 3.78
C ASP A 120 3.86 -7.20 5.26
N HIS A 121 3.88 -6.20 6.16
CA HIS A 121 3.92 -6.43 7.61
C HIS A 121 2.69 -7.21 8.07
N TYR A 122 1.50 -6.85 7.58
CA TYR A 122 0.27 -7.55 7.91
C TYR A 122 0.35 -9.04 7.53
N LEU A 123 0.76 -9.35 6.30
CA LEU A 123 0.92 -10.72 5.83
C LEU A 123 1.95 -11.50 6.65
N ASN A 124 3.12 -10.90 6.89
CA ASN A 124 4.16 -11.50 7.73
C ASN A 124 3.63 -11.84 9.13
N LYS A 125 2.83 -10.95 9.74
CA LYS A 125 2.20 -11.21 11.04
C LYS A 125 1.19 -12.34 10.97
N GLN A 126 0.35 -12.41 9.93
CA GLN A 126 -0.62 -13.51 9.82
C GLN A 126 0.08 -14.85 9.66
N LEU A 127 1.10 -14.95 8.80
CA LEU A 127 1.90 -16.16 8.65
C LEU A 127 2.56 -16.54 9.99
N GLN A 128 3.20 -15.58 10.67
CA GLN A 128 3.76 -15.80 12.00
C GLN A 128 2.72 -16.34 12.98
N HIS A 129 1.51 -15.80 12.98
CA HIS A 129 0.43 -16.29 13.83
C HIS A 129 0.07 -17.75 13.51
N GLY A 130 0.00 -18.11 12.23
CA GLY A 130 -0.27 -19.49 11.79
C GLY A 130 0.76 -20.50 12.29
N PHE A 131 2.04 -20.13 12.31
CA PHE A 131 3.14 -21.04 12.67
C PHE A 131 3.59 -20.99 14.14
N GLU A 132 3.33 -19.91 14.87
CA GLU A 132 3.83 -19.73 16.23
C GLU A 132 2.75 -19.63 17.30
N SER A 133 1.49 -19.30 16.96
CA SER A 133 0.47 -19.08 17.99
C SER A 133 -0.08 -20.41 18.52
N PRO A 134 -0.01 -20.68 19.83
CA PRO A 134 -0.49 -21.94 20.41
C PRO A 134 -2.02 -22.07 20.37
N THR A 135 -2.74 -20.96 20.14
CA THR A 135 -4.17 -20.96 19.91
C THR A 135 -4.49 -19.93 18.84
N ILE A 136 -5.19 -20.38 17.80
CA ILE A 136 -5.58 -19.55 16.68
C ILE A 136 -7.11 -19.42 16.72
N HIS A 137 -7.57 -18.20 16.91
CA HIS A 137 -8.99 -17.87 16.77
C HIS A 137 -9.25 -17.38 15.35
N VAL A 138 -10.35 -17.86 14.74
CA VAL A 138 -10.85 -17.37 13.46
C VAL A 138 -10.99 -15.84 13.53
N ASN A 139 -11.67 -15.34 14.56
CA ASN A 139 -11.82 -13.92 14.89
C ASN A 139 -11.60 -13.70 16.40
N LYS A 140 -11.17 -12.49 16.80
CA LYS A 140 -11.07 -12.07 18.21
C LYS A 140 -12.38 -12.25 18.99
N ASN A 141 -13.51 -12.26 18.29
CA ASN A 141 -14.86 -12.35 18.87
C ASN A 141 -15.52 -13.72 18.75
N THR A 142 -14.85 -14.73 18.16
CA THR A 142 -15.44 -16.07 17.96
C THR A 142 -14.77 -17.12 18.84
N VAL A 143 -15.58 -18.05 19.35
CA VAL A 143 -15.10 -19.23 20.09
C VAL A 143 -14.44 -20.24 19.15
N GLU A 144 -14.75 -20.19 17.85
CA GLU A 144 -14.21 -21.09 16.84
C GLU A 144 -12.70 -20.94 16.69
N LYS A 145 -12.01 -22.05 16.97
CA LYS A 145 -10.56 -22.18 16.84
C LYS A 145 -10.26 -22.83 15.51
N VAL A 146 -9.37 -22.22 14.74
CA VAL A 146 -8.66 -22.95 13.68
C VAL A 146 -7.44 -23.57 14.32
N ASN A 147 -7.08 -24.78 13.93
CA ASN A 147 -5.81 -25.35 14.35
C ASN A 147 -4.86 -25.36 13.14
N CYS A 148 -3.59 -25.04 13.38
CA CYS A 148 -2.51 -25.21 12.39
C CYS A 148 -1.46 -26.19 12.92
N GLU A 149 -1.85 -27.11 13.81
CA GLU A 149 -0.94 -27.98 14.57
C GLU A 149 -0.02 -28.81 13.69
N ALA A 150 -0.48 -29.29 12.53
CA ALA A 150 0.37 -30.06 11.64
C ALA A 150 1.51 -29.19 11.07
N ALA A 151 1.18 -27.98 10.58
CA ALA A 151 2.16 -27.02 10.09
C ALA A 151 3.08 -26.50 11.21
N GLN A 152 2.51 -26.21 12.38
CA GLN A 152 3.26 -25.74 13.55
C GLN A 152 4.22 -26.79 14.09
N LYS A 153 3.82 -28.06 14.13
CA LYS A 153 4.68 -29.17 14.53
C LYS A 153 5.90 -29.27 13.62
N THR A 154 5.68 -29.32 12.31
CA THR A 154 6.76 -29.33 11.31
C THR A 154 7.69 -28.13 11.50
N PHE A 155 7.13 -26.92 11.65
CA PHE A 155 7.92 -25.71 11.87
C PHE A 155 8.75 -25.75 13.16
N ARG A 156 8.17 -26.20 14.28
CA ARG A 156 8.88 -26.36 15.57
C ARG A 156 10.06 -27.33 15.44
N GLN A 157 9.85 -28.48 14.79
CA GLN A 157 10.89 -29.49 14.59
C GLN A 157 12.04 -28.95 13.71
N VAL A 158 11.71 -28.30 12.59
CA VAL A 158 12.72 -27.68 11.70
C VAL A 158 13.50 -26.59 12.44
N LYS A 159 12.80 -25.67 13.14
CA LYS A 159 13.43 -24.58 13.91
C LYS A 159 14.40 -25.12 14.96
N GLN A 160 14.03 -26.20 15.65
CA GLN A 160 14.90 -26.86 16.64
C GLN A 160 16.15 -27.46 15.97
N LEU A 161 15.98 -28.27 14.93
CA LEU A 161 17.10 -28.89 14.20
C LEU A 161 18.09 -27.85 13.66
N VAL A 162 17.57 -26.80 13.02
CA VAL A 162 18.38 -25.71 12.49
C VAL A 162 19.19 -25.02 13.59
N THR A 163 18.56 -24.76 14.73
CA THR A 163 19.21 -24.10 15.87
C THR A 163 20.33 -24.97 16.44
N ASP A 164 20.07 -26.26 16.64
CA ASP A 164 21.02 -27.17 17.30
C ASP A 164 22.16 -27.60 16.36
N VAL A 165 21.90 -27.79 15.06
CA VAL A 165 22.95 -27.97 14.05
C VAL A 165 23.86 -26.75 13.98
N ARG A 166 23.30 -25.53 14.11
CA ARG A 166 24.13 -24.32 14.15
C ARG A 166 25.00 -24.25 15.41
N ARG A 167 24.44 -24.59 16.58
CA ARG A 167 25.16 -24.58 17.87
C ARG A 167 26.29 -25.62 17.92
N SER A 168 26.12 -26.76 17.26
CA SER A 168 27.15 -27.80 17.21
C SER A 168 28.30 -27.49 16.25
N HIS A 169 28.27 -26.35 15.53
CA HIS A 169 29.23 -25.96 14.50
C HIS A 169 29.37 -26.95 13.32
N ARG A 170 28.47 -27.93 13.20
CA ARG A 170 28.55 -28.99 12.17
C ARG A 170 27.97 -28.59 10.81
N ARG A 171 27.42 -27.38 10.69
CA ARG A 171 26.84 -26.86 9.43
C ARG A 171 27.79 -26.82 8.24
N GLN A 172 29.11 -26.89 8.46
CA GLN A 172 30.12 -26.86 7.38
C GLN A 172 30.05 -28.11 6.48
N GLN A 173 29.36 -29.16 6.92
CA GLN A 173 29.19 -30.41 6.19
C GLN A 173 27.99 -30.39 5.23
N LEU A 174 27.20 -29.31 5.22
CA LEU A 174 26.04 -29.15 4.35
C LEU A 174 26.39 -28.34 3.10
N SER A 175 25.75 -28.65 1.98
CA SER A 175 25.88 -27.93 0.71
C SER A 175 25.36 -26.48 0.81
N MET A 176 24.37 -26.24 1.68
CA MET A 176 23.83 -24.92 1.95
C MET A 176 23.88 -24.58 3.44
N LYS A 177 24.13 -23.30 3.73
CA LYS A 177 24.14 -22.80 5.10
C LYS A 177 22.71 -22.66 5.61
N LEU A 178 22.34 -23.50 6.59
CA LEU A 178 21.08 -23.35 7.32
C LEU A 178 20.93 -21.93 7.88
N GLN A 179 19.76 -21.34 7.65
CA GLN A 179 19.41 -20.00 8.10
C GLN A 179 18.57 -20.08 9.36
N ILE A 180 18.95 -19.34 10.39
CA ILE A 180 18.12 -19.24 11.59
C ILE A 180 16.99 -18.26 11.34
N TYR A 181 15.80 -18.69 11.67
CA TYR A 181 14.66 -17.82 11.78
C TYR A 181 14.82 -16.85 12.96
N SER A 182 14.87 -15.55 12.63
CA SER A 182 14.68 -14.46 13.59
C SER A 182 13.21 -14.08 13.64
N GLN A 183 12.64 -13.99 14.85
CA GLN A 183 11.23 -13.67 15.05
C GLN A 183 10.82 -12.27 14.54
N THR A 184 11.79 -11.41 14.20
CA THR A 184 11.55 -10.04 13.77
C THR A 184 10.88 -9.91 12.39
N ARG A 185 11.04 -10.89 11.48
CA ARG A 185 10.37 -10.91 10.16
C ARG A 185 10.09 -12.36 9.74
N PHE A 186 8.82 -12.68 9.49
CA PHE A 186 8.42 -14.04 9.12
C PHE A 186 8.99 -14.52 7.78
N SER A 187 9.36 -13.62 6.87
CA SER A 187 10.10 -13.98 5.65
C SER A 187 11.35 -14.82 5.92
N GLY A 188 12.02 -14.63 7.07
CA GLY A 188 13.13 -15.49 7.48
C GLY A 188 12.74 -16.95 7.76
N ALA A 189 11.48 -17.21 8.15
CA ALA A 189 10.95 -18.57 8.34
C ALA A 189 10.80 -19.30 7.01
N MET A 190 10.33 -18.62 5.97
CA MET A 190 10.20 -19.18 4.62
C MET A 190 11.57 -19.58 4.06
N ILE A 191 12.56 -18.70 4.21
CA ILE A 191 13.96 -18.98 3.83
C ILE A 191 14.52 -20.17 4.63
N MET A 192 14.28 -20.23 5.94
CA MET A 192 14.72 -21.35 6.79
C MET A 192 14.13 -22.68 6.32
N LEU A 193 12.82 -22.73 6.09
CA LEU A 193 12.11 -23.93 5.64
C LEU A 193 12.61 -24.39 4.28
N ASP A 194 12.75 -23.47 3.31
CA ASP A 194 13.20 -23.82 1.95
C ASP A 194 14.66 -24.33 1.93
N ILE A 195 15.57 -23.69 2.68
CA ILE A 195 16.95 -24.17 2.77
C ILE A 195 17.01 -25.53 3.48
N PHE A 196 16.27 -25.70 4.58
CA PHE A 196 16.20 -26.97 5.30
C PHE A 196 15.67 -28.09 4.38
N ARG A 197 14.63 -27.82 3.60
CA ARG A 197 14.05 -28.72 2.60
C ARG A 197 15.07 -29.14 1.55
N LYS A 198 15.90 -28.21 1.05
CA LYS A 198 16.95 -28.47 0.06
C LYS A 198 18.07 -29.37 0.58
N VAL A 199 18.44 -29.24 1.85
CA VAL A 199 19.51 -30.04 2.47
C VAL A 199 18.99 -31.24 3.27
N PHE A 200 17.70 -31.56 3.16
CA PHE A 200 17.04 -32.53 4.04
C PHE A 200 17.77 -33.88 4.11
N TYR A 201 18.17 -34.43 2.95
CA TYR A 201 18.85 -35.72 2.87
C TYR A 201 20.33 -35.69 3.28
N GLU A 202 20.91 -34.51 3.45
CA GLU A 202 22.27 -34.34 3.97
C GLU A 202 22.30 -34.32 5.51
N LEU A 203 21.19 -33.94 6.15
CA LEU A 203 21.10 -33.77 7.60
C LEU A 203 21.47 -35.02 8.41
N PRO A 204 21.07 -36.26 8.04
CA PRO A 204 21.45 -37.47 8.78
C PRO A 204 22.96 -37.59 9.01
N LEU A 205 23.79 -37.19 8.03
CA LEU A 205 25.25 -37.24 8.13
C LEU A 205 25.79 -36.31 9.23
N VAL A 206 25.10 -35.19 9.47
CA VAL A 206 25.49 -34.15 10.41
C VAL A 206 25.03 -34.48 11.84
N ILE A 207 23.88 -35.14 11.97
CA ILE A 207 23.18 -35.37 13.25
C ILE A 207 23.26 -36.81 13.78
N ILE A 208 23.94 -37.72 13.08
CA ILE A 208 23.94 -39.18 13.31
C ILE A 208 24.17 -39.62 14.77
N ASN A 209 24.99 -38.89 15.54
CA ASN A 209 25.33 -39.19 16.94
C ASN A 209 24.67 -38.20 17.92
N SER A 210 23.43 -37.80 17.67
CA SER A 210 22.73 -36.84 18.52
C SER A 210 21.27 -37.22 18.71
N ASN A 211 20.68 -36.76 19.82
CA ASN A 211 19.24 -36.90 20.12
C ASN A 211 18.34 -36.17 19.09
N LEU A 212 18.93 -35.52 18.08
CA LEU A 212 18.23 -34.84 17.00
C LEU A 212 17.72 -35.81 15.93
N MET A 213 18.24 -37.05 15.88
CA MET A 213 17.82 -38.03 14.86
C MET A 213 16.35 -38.41 14.99
N ASP A 214 15.83 -38.53 16.22
CA ASP A 214 14.42 -38.81 16.47
C ASP A 214 13.52 -37.67 15.97
N ILE A 215 13.96 -36.41 16.17
CA ILE A 215 13.26 -35.23 15.67
C ILE A 215 13.24 -35.25 14.14
N TYR A 216 14.40 -35.48 13.51
CA TYR A 216 14.51 -35.59 12.05
C TYR A 216 13.60 -36.67 11.47
N ASN A 217 13.61 -37.88 12.05
CA ASN A 217 12.78 -39.00 11.62
C ASN A 217 11.27 -38.72 11.78
N SER A 218 10.90 -37.81 12.67
CA SER A 218 9.51 -37.41 12.91
C SER A 218 9.01 -36.29 11.98
N ILE A 219 9.87 -35.74 11.11
CA ILE A 219 9.48 -34.77 10.09
C ILE A 219 9.04 -35.53 8.84
N ASP A 220 7.79 -35.32 8.45
CA ASP A 220 7.31 -35.77 7.14
C ASP A 220 7.82 -34.82 6.05
N LYS A 221 8.66 -35.35 5.16
CA LYS A 221 9.25 -34.58 4.06
C LYS A 221 8.21 -34.13 3.04
N LEU A 222 7.16 -34.92 2.79
CA LEU A 222 6.10 -34.53 1.86
C LEU A 222 5.32 -33.34 2.42
N SER A 223 4.89 -33.42 3.68
CA SER A 223 4.27 -32.28 4.35
C SER A 223 5.16 -31.02 4.37
N LEU A 224 6.47 -31.17 4.56
CA LEU A 224 7.41 -30.05 4.46
C LEU A 224 7.46 -29.45 3.04
N ASP A 225 7.47 -30.28 2.00
CA ASP A 225 7.45 -29.83 0.61
C ASP A 225 6.15 -29.07 0.31
N ASP A 226 5.00 -29.60 0.71
CA ASP A 226 3.69 -28.96 0.52
C ASP A 226 3.62 -27.60 1.22
N ILE A 227 4.10 -27.51 2.46
CA ILE A 227 4.15 -26.24 3.20
C ILE A 227 5.02 -25.22 2.45
N CYS A 228 6.20 -25.61 1.96
CA CYS A 228 7.09 -24.69 1.25
C CYS A 228 6.48 -24.24 -0.08
N GLN A 229 5.83 -25.14 -0.82
CA GLN A 229 5.15 -24.82 -2.07
C GLN A 229 3.98 -23.85 -1.82
N PHE A 230 3.19 -24.10 -0.78
CA PHE A 230 2.08 -23.22 -0.41
C PHE A 230 2.54 -21.81 0.02
N LEU A 231 3.69 -21.70 0.68
CA LEU A 231 4.23 -20.41 1.14
C LEU A 231 4.91 -19.58 0.03
N GLY A 232 5.38 -20.20 -1.05
CA GLY A 232 6.08 -19.48 -2.14
C GLY A 232 5.32 -18.25 -2.66
N PRO A 233 4.04 -18.38 -3.01
CA PRO A 233 3.21 -17.28 -3.48
C PRO A 233 3.02 -16.15 -2.45
N PHE A 234 3.04 -16.46 -1.14
CA PHE A 234 3.03 -15.43 -0.12
C PHE A 234 4.34 -14.63 -0.08
N ASP A 235 5.48 -15.29 -0.29
CA ASP A 235 6.79 -14.61 -0.38
C ASP A 235 6.83 -13.69 -1.59
N GLU A 236 6.33 -14.14 -2.75
CA GLU A 236 6.22 -13.31 -3.96
C GLU A 236 5.35 -12.07 -3.74
N VAL A 237 4.18 -12.23 -3.12
CA VAL A 237 3.29 -11.11 -2.78
C VAL A 237 3.94 -10.14 -1.80
N ILE A 238 4.58 -10.66 -0.74
CA ILE A 238 5.29 -9.83 0.24
C ILE A 238 6.39 -9.04 -0.46
N ASN A 239 7.23 -9.69 -1.26
CA ASN A 239 8.31 -9.02 -2.00
C ASN A 239 7.79 -7.94 -2.96
N THR A 240 6.68 -8.22 -3.66
CA THR A 240 6.03 -7.27 -4.56
C THR A 240 5.52 -6.05 -3.81
N LEU A 241 4.84 -6.25 -2.67
CA LEU A 241 4.27 -5.16 -1.87
C LEU A 241 5.32 -4.39 -1.07
N SER A 242 6.50 -4.97 -0.84
CA SER A 242 7.66 -4.30 -0.24
C SER A 242 8.50 -3.52 -1.26
N GLU A 243 8.18 -3.55 -2.57
CA GLU A 243 8.92 -2.78 -3.56
C GLU A 243 8.74 -1.27 -3.35
N ASP A 244 9.84 -0.55 -3.59
CA ASP A 244 10.01 0.83 -3.18
C ASP A 244 10.49 1.73 -4.33
N LYS A 245 10.71 1.15 -5.51
CA LYS A 245 11.14 1.87 -6.73
C LYS A 245 10.00 2.16 -7.70
N ARG A 246 8.85 1.52 -7.50
CA ARG A 246 7.65 1.63 -8.34
C ARG A 246 6.42 1.76 -7.44
N PRO A 247 5.33 2.37 -7.91
CA PRO A 247 4.06 2.36 -7.18
C PRO A 247 3.60 0.91 -6.96
N SER A 248 3.23 0.54 -5.74
CA SER A 248 2.78 -0.83 -5.41
C SER A 248 1.36 -0.89 -4.82
N LEU A 249 0.78 0.26 -4.47
CA LEU A 249 -0.52 0.33 -3.79
C LEU A 249 -1.67 -0.26 -4.64
N HIS A 250 -1.57 -0.13 -5.97
CA HIS A 250 -2.55 -0.66 -6.93
C HIS A 250 -2.57 -2.20 -6.95
N SER A 251 -1.48 -2.87 -6.56
CA SER A 251 -1.38 -4.33 -6.59
C SER A 251 -2.04 -4.99 -5.36
N VAL A 252 -2.35 -4.23 -4.31
CA VAL A 252 -2.85 -4.79 -3.04
C VAL A 252 -4.17 -5.55 -3.22
N ILE A 253 -5.15 -4.98 -3.91
CA ILE A 253 -6.46 -5.63 -4.12
C ILE A 253 -6.33 -6.92 -4.95
N PRO A 254 -5.71 -6.91 -6.15
CA PRO A 254 -5.58 -8.13 -6.95
C PRO A 254 -4.73 -9.20 -6.26
N LEU A 255 -3.64 -8.85 -5.58
CA LEU A 255 -2.81 -9.82 -4.86
C LEU A 255 -3.53 -10.38 -3.63
N ARG A 256 -4.31 -9.56 -2.91
CA ARG A 256 -5.18 -10.03 -1.83
C ARG A 256 -6.17 -11.07 -2.35
N GLN A 257 -6.81 -10.80 -3.49
CA GLN A 257 -7.77 -11.73 -4.09
C GLN A 257 -7.09 -13.01 -4.58
N CYS A 258 -5.90 -12.90 -5.17
CA CYS A 258 -5.08 -14.06 -5.56
C CYS A 258 -4.84 -14.96 -4.34
N LEU A 259 -4.35 -14.40 -3.23
CA LEU A 259 -4.12 -15.17 -2.00
C LEU A 259 -5.41 -15.79 -1.42
N ILE A 260 -6.56 -15.10 -1.50
CA ILE A 260 -7.85 -15.69 -1.10
C ILE A 260 -8.18 -16.91 -1.96
N ASN A 261 -8.07 -16.79 -3.28
CA ASN A 261 -8.36 -17.87 -4.22
C ASN A 261 -7.43 -19.07 -3.98
N MET A 262 -6.16 -18.81 -3.73
CA MET A 262 -5.16 -19.84 -3.41
C MET A 262 -5.42 -20.55 -2.08
N CYS A 263 -6.11 -19.89 -1.15
CA CYS A 263 -6.54 -20.51 0.10
C CYS A 263 -7.84 -21.32 -0.04
N ALA A 264 -8.38 -21.53 -1.24
CA ALA A 264 -9.42 -22.50 -1.46
C ALA A 264 -8.90 -23.92 -1.16
N ILE A 265 -9.66 -24.68 -0.38
CA ILE A 265 -9.32 -26.06 -0.01
C ILE A 265 -9.53 -26.96 -1.22
N GLY A 266 -8.52 -27.76 -1.55
CA GLY A 266 -8.59 -28.82 -2.56
C GLY A 266 -8.50 -30.21 -1.93
N ASP A 267 -8.98 -31.22 -2.65
CA ASP A 267 -9.00 -32.61 -2.17
C ASP A 267 -7.59 -33.20 -1.97
N ASP A 268 -6.61 -32.67 -2.71
CA ASP A 268 -5.20 -33.08 -2.65
C ASP A 268 -4.37 -32.31 -1.59
N ASP A 269 -4.98 -31.41 -0.82
CA ASP A 269 -4.27 -30.67 0.22
C ASP A 269 -3.83 -31.58 1.37
N SER A 270 -2.55 -31.55 1.74
CA SER A 270 -2.12 -32.15 3.00
C SER A 270 -2.76 -31.45 4.19
N THR A 271 -2.88 -32.16 5.32
CA THR A 271 -3.51 -31.63 6.54
C THR A 271 -2.90 -30.29 6.96
N ALA A 272 -1.57 -30.16 6.87
CA ALA A 272 -0.87 -28.93 7.21
C ALA A 272 -1.27 -27.75 6.31
N VAL A 273 -1.42 -27.98 5.00
CA VAL A 273 -1.81 -26.93 4.05
C VAL A 273 -3.28 -26.59 4.22
N ALA A 274 -4.17 -27.57 4.34
CA ALA A 274 -5.60 -27.33 4.54
C ALA A 274 -5.87 -26.48 5.80
N GLU A 275 -5.19 -26.79 6.90
CA GLU A 275 -5.24 -26.02 8.15
C GLU A 275 -4.79 -24.56 7.97
N LEU A 276 -3.66 -24.34 7.29
CA LEU A 276 -3.16 -23.00 7.00
C LEU A 276 -4.10 -22.22 6.07
N LYS A 277 -4.65 -22.88 5.04
CA LYS A 277 -5.61 -22.29 4.09
C LYS A 277 -6.86 -21.78 4.79
N VAL A 278 -7.48 -22.58 5.65
CA VAL A 278 -8.65 -22.16 6.44
C VAL A 278 -8.35 -20.91 7.26
N PHE A 279 -7.23 -20.91 7.98
CA PHE A 279 -6.82 -19.79 8.81
C PHE A 279 -6.54 -18.52 7.99
N LEU A 280 -5.72 -18.63 6.95
CA LEU A 280 -5.28 -17.50 6.14
C LEU A 280 -6.40 -16.93 5.28
N ALA A 281 -7.24 -17.76 4.66
CA ALA A 281 -8.42 -17.31 3.91
C ALA A 281 -9.29 -16.37 4.75
N HIS A 282 -9.58 -16.78 6.00
CA HIS A 282 -10.38 -15.96 6.90
C HIS A 282 -9.67 -14.66 7.25
N ARG A 283 -8.40 -14.71 7.67
CA ARG A 283 -7.64 -13.52 8.09
C ARG A 283 -7.46 -12.51 6.95
N ILE A 284 -7.10 -12.97 5.76
CA ILE A 284 -6.92 -12.11 4.58
C ILE A 284 -8.24 -11.42 4.22
N LYS A 285 -9.36 -12.15 4.30
CA LYS A 285 -10.67 -11.59 4.00
C LYS A 285 -11.14 -10.60 5.08
N SER A 286 -11.01 -10.92 6.37
CA SER A 286 -11.64 -10.15 7.45
C SER A 286 -10.76 -9.06 8.07
N ALA A 287 -9.44 -9.20 8.04
CA ALA A 287 -8.53 -8.33 8.79
C ALA A 287 -7.49 -7.60 7.92
N TRP A 288 -7.28 -7.99 6.65
CA TRP A 288 -6.51 -7.17 5.71
C TRP A 288 -7.40 -6.05 5.19
N LEU A 289 -7.29 -4.87 5.81
CA LEU A 289 -8.14 -3.73 5.51
C LEU A 289 -7.81 -3.11 4.15
N ILE A 290 -8.82 -3.02 3.29
CA ILE A 290 -8.78 -2.26 2.04
C ILE A 290 -9.43 -0.89 2.30
N THR A 291 -8.76 0.17 1.85
CA THR A 291 -9.21 1.55 1.99
C THR A 291 -9.55 2.14 0.62
N THR A 292 -10.15 3.34 0.60
CA THR A 292 -10.40 4.10 -0.62
C THR A 292 -9.15 4.26 -1.47
N GLU A 293 -7.99 4.54 -0.87
CA GLU A 293 -6.73 4.75 -1.59
C GLU A 293 -6.28 3.51 -2.37
N HIS A 294 -6.48 2.31 -1.81
CA HIS A 294 -6.20 1.06 -2.50
C HIS A 294 -7.10 0.89 -3.74
N LYS A 295 -8.38 1.23 -3.61
CA LYS A 295 -9.37 1.17 -4.69
C LYS A 295 -9.03 2.14 -5.80
N LEU A 296 -8.74 3.40 -5.43
CA LEU A 296 -8.33 4.45 -6.36
C LEU A 296 -7.04 4.07 -7.09
N ALA A 297 -6.01 3.61 -6.37
CA ALA A 297 -4.77 3.16 -6.99
C ALA A 297 -4.99 2.01 -7.97
N THR A 298 -5.84 1.04 -7.62
CA THR A 298 -6.14 -0.12 -8.49
C THR A 298 -6.90 0.31 -9.75
N ILE A 299 -7.92 1.17 -9.62
CA ILE A 299 -8.70 1.62 -10.78
C ILE A 299 -7.86 2.50 -11.71
N LEU A 300 -6.90 3.27 -11.17
CA LEU A 300 -5.95 4.09 -11.92
C LEU A 300 -4.90 3.27 -12.69
N HIS A 301 -4.80 1.96 -12.45
CA HIS A 301 -3.89 1.11 -13.18
C HIS A 301 -4.55 0.59 -14.48
N PRO A 302 -3.98 0.83 -15.68
CA PRO A 302 -4.63 0.52 -16.95
C PRO A 302 -5.06 -0.96 -17.08
N LYS A 303 -4.16 -1.90 -16.77
CA LYS A 303 -4.46 -3.34 -16.79
C LYS A 303 -5.38 -3.83 -15.67
N MET A 304 -5.56 -3.07 -14.57
CA MET A 304 -6.28 -3.54 -13.38
C MET A 304 -7.61 -2.80 -13.15
N LYS A 305 -7.90 -1.77 -13.94
CA LYS A 305 -9.12 -0.93 -13.85
C LYS A 305 -10.43 -1.71 -13.96
N ASN A 306 -10.38 -2.93 -14.48
CA ASN A 306 -11.53 -3.81 -14.61
C ASN A 306 -11.80 -4.70 -13.39
N PHE A 307 -10.87 -4.80 -12.44
CA PHE A 307 -11.01 -5.63 -11.24
C PHE A 307 -11.50 -7.06 -11.58
N GLU A 308 -10.93 -7.69 -12.61
CA GLU A 308 -11.46 -8.95 -13.17
C GLU A 308 -11.71 -10.04 -12.12
N ASN A 309 -10.83 -10.11 -11.10
CA ASN A 309 -10.93 -11.09 -10.02
C ASN A 309 -11.72 -10.61 -8.79
N SER A 310 -12.08 -9.33 -8.72
CA SER A 310 -12.75 -8.70 -7.57
C SER A 310 -13.82 -7.68 -8.02
N PRO A 311 -14.85 -8.11 -8.77
CA PRO A 311 -15.83 -7.20 -9.39
C PRO A 311 -16.62 -6.38 -8.37
N ASP A 312 -16.91 -6.95 -7.19
CA ASP A 312 -17.64 -6.26 -6.11
C ASP A 312 -16.93 -4.98 -5.62
N GLU A 313 -15.59 -4.93 -5.75
CA GLU A 313 -14.80 -3.76 -5.36
C GLU A 313 -14.80 -2.67 -6.45
N LYS A 314 -15.12 -3.02 -7.71
CA LYS A 314 -15.09 -2.10 -8.86
C LYS A 314 -16.11 -0.97 -8.72
N ASP A 315 -17.36 -1.32 -8.45
CA ASP A 315 -18.45 -0.33 -8.36
C ASP A 315 -18.21 0.64 -7.19
N SER A 316 -17.68 0.12 -6.09
CA SER A 316 -17.22 0.93 -4.96
C SER A 316 -16.05 1.83 -5.38
N ALA A 317 -15.04 1.32 -6.09
CA ALA A 317 -13.91 2.12 -6.57
C ALA A 317 -14.34 3.26 -7.51
N ILE A 318 -15.28 3.00 -8.43
CA ILE A 318 -15.84 4.01 -9.33
C ILE A 318 -16.58 5.10 -8.52
N SER A 319 -17.36 4.69 -7.53
CA SER A 319 -18.11 5.63 -6.67
C SER A 319 -17.17 6.54 -5.87
N GLU A 320 -16.13 5.96 -5.26
CA GLU A 320 -15.09 6.70 -4.54
C GLU A 320 -14.31 7.66 -5.46
N LEU A 321 -14.01 7.22 -6.70
CA LEU A 321 -13.31 8.05 -7.68
C LEU A 321 -14.14 9.27 -8.07
N LYS A 322 -15.46 9.10 -8.29
CA LYS A 322 -16.38 10.21 -8.56
C LYS A 322 -16.41 11.22 -7.41
N LEU A 323 -16.45 10.75 -6.17
CA LEU A 323 -16.37 11.61 -4.97
C LEU A 323 -15.04 12.37 -4.89
N ALA A 324 -13.93 11.73 -5.24
CA ALA A 324 -12.63 12.39 -5.28
C ALA A 324 -12.59 13.52 -6.33
N PHE A 325 -13.13 13.26 -7.52
CA PHE A 325 -13.28 14.25 -8.61
C PHE A 325 -14.12 15.46 -8.17
N ASP A 326 -15.28 15.22 -7.55
CA ASP A 326 -16.16 16.28 -7.07
C ASP A 326 -15.46 17.16 -6.02
N LYS A 327 -14.66 16.55 -5.14
CA LYS A 327 -13.89 17.28 -4.13
C LYS A 327 -12.86 18.20 -4.76
N GLU A 328 -12.11 17.75 -5.78
CA GLU A 328 -11.15 18.61 -6.47
C GLU A 328 -11.82 19.79 -7.20
N LEU A 329 -12.94 19.53 -7.89
CA LEU A 329 -13.72 20.56 -8.58
C LEU A 329 -14.29 21.61 -7.62
N SER A 330 -14.68 21.20 -6.41
CA SER A 330 -15.16 22.13 -5.38
C SER A 330 -14.04 23.05 -4.85
N ILE A 331 -12.81 22.53 -4.73
CA ILE A 331 -11.63 23.29 -4.27
C ILE A 331 -11.17 24.30 -5.33
N SER A 332 -11.18 23.90 -6.61
CA SER A 332 -10.82 24.79 -7.71
C SER A 332 -11.83 25.94 -7.87
N SER A 333 -13.13 25.64 -7.76
CA SER A 333 -14.22 26.63 -7.80
C SER A 333 -14.16 27.63 -6.63
N SER A 334 -13.91 27.14 -5.41
CA SER A 334 -13.78 27.99 -4.21
C SER A 334 -12.57 28.93 -4.28
N SER A 335 -11.48 28.49 -4.92
CA SER A 335 -10.28 29.31 -5.14
C SER A 335 -10.51 30.42 -6.17
N ILE A 336 -11.36 30.18 -7.18
CA ILE A 336 -11.74 31.17 -8.20
C ILE A 336 -12.67 32.25 -7.60
N CYS A 337 -13.62 31.86 -6.75
CA CYS A 337 -14.54 32.83 -6.10
C CYS A 337 -13.82 33.81 -5.16
N LEU A 338 -12.73 33.38 -4.50
CA LEU A 338 -11.90 34.24 -3.64
C LEU A 338 -11.01 35.24 -4.42
N LEU A 339 -10.73 34.95 -5.70
CA LEU A 339 -10.01 35.86 -6.59
C LEU A 339 -10.93 36.95 -7.15
N ASN A 340 -12.19 36.61 -7.45
CA ASN A 340 -13.15 37.57 -8.01
C ASN A 340 -13.73 38.53 -6.95
N SER A 341 -13.80 38.15 -5.67
CA SER A 341 -14.29 39.03 -4.60
C SER A 341 -13.33 40.16 -4.21
N ASN A 342 -12.07 40.13 -4.69
CA ASN A 342 -11.09 41.19 -4.47
C ASN A 342 -11.00 42.21 -5.63
N GLN A 343 -11.82 42.07 -6.69
CA GLN A 343 -11.87 43.03 -7.80
C GLN A 343 -13.12 43.94 -7.81
N ASP A 344 -14.13 43.67 -6.98
CA ASP A 344 -15.39 44.45 -6.94
C ASP A 344 -15.55 45.33 -5.68
N MET A 345 -14.49 46.05 -5.31
CA MET A 345 -14.61 47.20 -4.39
C MET A 345 -14.04 48.47 -5.02
N SER A 346 -14.71 48.97 -6.05
CA SER A 346 -14.64 50.39 -6.38
C SER A 346 -15.95 50.89 -7.01
N LEU A 347 -16.68 51.66 -6.20
CA LEU A 347 -17.51 52.81 -6.56
C LEU A 347 -18.66 52.64 -7.58
N SER A 348 -19.90 52.74 -7.08
CA SER A 348 -20.88 53.62 -7.73
C SER A 348 -21.96 54.11 -6.75
N LEU A 349 -21.92 55.42 -6.50
CA LEU A 349 -22.99 56.19 -5.88
C LEU A 349 -24.23 56.28 -6.78
N SER A 350 -25.37 56.37 -6.10
CA SER A 350 -26.73 56.61 -6.56
C SER A 350 -26.93 57.80 -7.52
N GLY A 351 -27.88 57.65 -8.44
CA GLY A 351 -28.53 58.75 -9.15
C GLY A 351 -29.78 58.32 -9.94
N GLN A 352 -30.95 58.74 -9.49
CA GLN A 352 -32.25 58.60 -10.16
C GLN A 352 -32.49 59.70 -11.21
N ASN A 353 -33.27 59.40 -12.27
CA ASN A 353 -34.24 60.25 -13.01
C ASN A 353 -34.35 59.83 -14.49
N THR A 354 -35.41 60.07 -15.28
CA THR A 354 -36.88 59.98 -15.20
C THR A 354 -37.41 60.12 -16.66
N ASN A 355 -38.58 59.51 -16.96
CA ASN A 355 -39.61 59.89 -17.96
C ASN A 355 -39.44 59.69 -19.49
N GLY A 356 -40.53 59.23 -20.18
CA GLY A 356 -40.85 59.69 -21.56
C GLY A 356 -41.50 58.76 -22.62
N THR A 357 -42.71 58.27 -22.40
CA THR A 357 -43.90 58.04 -23.29
C THR A 357 -43.86 57.98 -24.86
N THR A 358 -44.42 56.87 -25.40
CA THR A 358 -45.43 56.67 -26.51
C THR A 358 -45.16 56.65 -28.04
N LEU A 359 -45.49 55.47 -28.62
CA LEU A 359 -46.29 55.08 -29.82
C LEU A 359 -45.78 55.15 -31.29
N SER A 360 -45.83 53.94 -31.90
CA SER A 360 -46.30 53.58 -33.26
C SER A 360 -45.46 53.94 -34.51
N SER A 361 -44.85 52.93 -35.15
CA SER A 361 -45.39 52.29 -36.36
C SER A 361 -44.46 51.18 -36.89
N LYS A 362 -45.06 50.32 -37.72
CA LYS A 362 -44.54 49.07 -38.30
C LYS A 362 -43.26 49.29 -39.12
N ASN A 363 -42.25 48.47 -38.86
CA ASN A 363 -41.58 47.66 -39.89
C ASN A 363 -40.73 46.58 -39.20
N LYS A 364 -41.28 45.36 -39.21
CA LYS A 364 -40.59 44.13 -38.81
C LYS A 364 -39.45 43.89 -39.79
N SER A 365 -38.21 43.90 -39.30
CA SER A 365 -37.11 43.24 -40.01
C SER A 365 -37.19 41.74 -39.74
N LEU A 366 -36.94 40.95 -40.80
CA LEU A 366 -37.00 39.48 -40.84
C LEU A 366 -36.07 38.73 -39.86
N LEU A 367 -35.37 39.44 -38.96
CA LEU A 367 -34.38 38.88 -38.04
C LEU A 367 -34.91 38.57 -36.63
N THR A 368 -36.15 38.97 -36.31
CA THR A 368 -36.74 38.82 -34.97
C THR A 368 -37.90 37.81 -34.91
N GLN A 369 -38.08 37.00 -35.97
CA GLN A 369 -38.99 35.85 -35.98
C GLN A 369 -38.27 34.50 -35.81
N CYS A 370 -36.99 34.52 -35.42
CA CYS A 370 -36.19 33.31 -35.18
C CYS A 370 -35.86 33.05 -33.70
N PHE A 371 -36.64 33.64 -32.78
CA PHE A 371 -36.76 33.10 -31.43
C PHE A 371 -38.11 32.37 -31.34
N ASP A 372 -38.13 31.28 -30.58
CA ASP A 372 -39.32 30.53 -30.13
C ASP A 372 -39.71 29.28 -30.95
N ASN A 373 -38.83 28.29 -30.93
CA ASN A 373 -39.27 26.94 -30.59
C ASN A 373 -38.38 26.42 -29.47
N VAL A 374 -38.92 26.46 -28.25
CA VAL A 374 -38.39 25.74 -27.10
C VAL A 374 -38.49 24.25 -27.42
N SER A 375 -37.40 23.70 -27.95
CA SER A 375 -36.99 22.38 -27.52
C SER A 375 -36.08 22.63 -26.34
N ASN A 376 -36.55 22.29 -25.15
CA ASN A 376 -35.66 21.97 -24.04
C ASN A 376 -34.78 20.80 -24.48
N VAL A 377 -33.77 21.07 -25.30
CA VAL A 377 -32.58 20.26 -25.29
C VAL A 377 -31.95 20.64 -23.98
N CYS A 378 -32.26 19.84 -22.96
CA CYS A 378 -31.32 19.60 -21.89
C CYS A 378 -30.03 19.15 -22.59
N VAL A 379 -29.20 20.11 -22.98
CA VAL A 379 -27.79 19.84 -23.20
C VAL A 379 -27.38 19.42 -21.81
N LYS A 380 -27.32 18.10 -21.59
CA LYS A 380 -26.72 17.56 -20.39
C LYS A 380 -25.40 18.33 -20.26
N PRO A 381 -25.12 18.99 -19.13
CA PRO A 381 -23.78 19.52 -18.91
C PRO A 381 -22.81 18.38 -19.28
N PRO A 382 -21.68 18.66 -19.97
CA PRO A 382 -20.71 17.63 -20.28
C PRO A 382 -20.53 16.83 -19.00
N ASN A 383 -20.81 15.52 -19.08
CA ASN A 383 -20.85 14.66 -17.91
C ASN A 383 -19.58 14.97 -17.10
N GLN A 384 -19.73 15.44 -15.86
CA GLN A 384 -18.56 15.85 -15.07
C GLN A 384 -17.58 14.68 -14.86
N TYR A 385 -18.05 13.47 -15.13
CA TYR A 385 -17.31 12.21 -15.12
C TYR A 385 -16.98 11.69 -16.52
N GLN A 386 -17.08 12.50 -17.58
CA GLN A 386 -16.77 12.07 -18.95
C GLN A 386 -15.35 11.51 -19.05
N GLU A 387 -14.37 12.15 -18.39
CA GLU A 387 -12.99 11.62 -18.36
C GLU A 387 -12.88 10.26 -17.65
N ILE A 388 -13.70 10.02 -16.63
CA ILE A 388 -13.79 8.73 -15.95
C ILE A 388 -14.35 7.68 -16.90
N ASP A 389 -15.49 7.99 -17.53
CA ASP A 389 -16.14 7.08 -18.46
C ASP A 389 -15.23 6.80 -19.68
N ASP A 390 -14.55 7.82 -20.21
CA ASP A 390 -13.59 7.68 -21.32
C ASP A 390 -12.44 6.76 -20.93
N TYR A 391 -11.81 6.98 -19.76
CA TYR A 391 -10.72 6.14 -19.26
C TYR A 391 -11.14 4.67 -19.06
N LEU A 392 -12.31 4.45 -18.44
CA LEU A 392 -12.83 3.10 -18.19
C LEU A 392 -13.21 2.37 -19.50
N ASN A 393 -13.57 3.12 -20.55
CA ASN A 393 -13.93 2.57 -21.86
C ASN A 393 -12.75 2.45 -22.84
N ILE A 394 -11.54 2.90 -22.49
CA ILE A 394 -10.35 2.61 -23.29
C ILE A 394 -10.19 1.09 -23.34
N SER A 395 -10.45 0.49 -24.49
CA SER A 395 -10.05 -0.88 -24.77
C SER A 395 -8.54 -0.90 -24.84
N ASP A 396 -7.91 -1.73 -24.02
CA ASP A 396 -6.45 -1.85 -23.98
C ASP A 396 -5.93 -2.64 -25.20
N ASN A 397 -6.41 -2.32 -26.41
CA ASN A 397 -5.80 -2.70 -27.70
C ASN A 397 -4.55 -1.87 -27.97
N TYR A 398 -3.71 -1.68 -26.95
CA TYR A 398 -2.43 -1.01 -27.07
C TYR A 398 -1.45 -1.98 -27.74
N ASN A 399 -1.39 -1.89 -29.07
CA ASN A 399 -0.30 -2.41 -29.92
C ASN A 399 1.01 -1.61 -29.68
N TYR A 400 1.49 -1.59 -28.44
CA TYR A 400 2.90 -1.37 -28.17
C TYR A 400 3.51 -2.73 -27.91
N VAL A 401 4.63 -2.99 -28.58
CA VAL A 401 5.44 -4.20 -28.45
C VAL A 401 5.99 -4.27 -27.02
N TYR A 402 5.16 -4.75 -26.09
CA TYR A 402 5.56 -5.19 -24.77
C TYR A 402 5.03 -6.61 -24.63
N HIS A 403 5.94 -7.53 -24.31
CA HIS A 403 5.61 -8.93 -24.14
C HIS A 403 4.58 -9.07 -23.02
N GLU A 404 3.74 -10.11 -23.06
CA GLU A 404 2.68 -10.39 -22.05
C GLU A 404 3.17 -10.41 -20.59
N ASN A 405 4.50 -10.36 -20.37
CA ASN A 405 5.17 -10.36 -19.07
C ASN A 405 5.67 -8.98 -18.58
N ASP A 406 5.53 -7.89 -19.34
CA ASP A 406 6.01 -6.59 -18.89
C ASP A 406 4.95 -5.84 -18.08
N ASP A 407 5.28 -5.60 -16.81
CA ASP A 407 4.53 -4.76 -15.88
C ASP A 407 4.44 -3.33 -16.43
N ILE A 408 3.24 -2.74 -16.44
CA ILE A 408 3.06 -1.39 -16.97
C ILE A 408 3.62 -0.40 -15.95
N ASP A 409 4.53 0.46 -16.38
CA ASP A 409 4.87 1.63 -15.57
C ASP A 409 3.71 2.64 -15.59
N VAL A 410 2.91 2.58 -14.53
CA VAL A 410 1.73 3.44 -14.32
C VAL A 410 2.08 4.92 -14.44
N LEU A 411 3.24 5.33 -13.93
CA LEU A 411 3.61 6.74 -13.94
C LEU A 411 3.94 7.22 -15.36
N SER A 412 4.66 6.39 -16.13
CA SER A 412 4.90 6.65 -17.55
C SER A 412 3.60 6.70 -18.35
N TYR A 413 2.64 5.80 -18.09
CA TYR A 413 1.31 5.83 -18.73
C TYR A 413 0.59 7.16 -18.49
N TRP A 414 0.52 7.61 -17.24
CA TRP A 414 -0.18 8.86 -16.91
C TRP A 414 0.56 10.10 -17.42
N LYS A 415 1.90 10.05 -17.53
CA LYS A 415 2.70 11.11 -18.17
C LYS A 415 2.30 11.31 -19.63
N GLU A 416 2.10 10.22 -20.37
CA GLU A 416 1.66 10.26 -21.77
C GLU A 416 0.21 10.72 -21.92
N LYS A 417 -0.66 10.37 -20.97
CA LYS A 417 -2.10 10.63 -21.03
C LYS A 417 -2.56 11.93 -20.39
N LYS A 418 -1.67 12.70 -19.75
CA LYS A 418 -2.00 13.97 -19.06
C LYS A 418 -2.78 14.98 -19.92
N ILE A 419 -2.60 14.97 -21.24
CA ILE A 419 -3.33 15.86 -22.16
C ILE A 419 -4.77 15.39 -22.37
N ASN A 420 -4.98 14.07 -22.42
CA ASN A 420 -6.28 13.46 -22.61
C ASN A 420 -7.12 13.46 -21.33
N PHE A 421 -6.46 13.52 -20.18
CA PHE A 421 -7.03 13.41 -18.85
C PHE A 421 -6.53 14.55 -17.94
N PRO A 422 -6.79 15.82 -18.29
CA PRO A 422 -6.22 16.98 -17.60
C PRO A 422 -6.69 17.16 -16.14
N HIS A 423 -7.80 16.53 -15.74
CA HIS A 423 -8.30 16.58 -14.37
C HIS A 423 -7.75 15.44 -13.49
N TRP A 424 -7.00 14.50 -14.06
CA TRP A 424 -6.36 13.43 -13.29
C TRP A 424 -4.98 13.90 -12.84
N ARG A 425 -4.92 14.58 -11.69
CA ARG A 425 -3.65 14.87 -11.02
C ARG A 425 -3.34 13.74 -10.05
N LEU A 426 -2.28 12.98 -10.34
CA LEU A 426 -1.71 11.97 -9.44
C LEU A 426 -0.91 12.62 -8.31
#